data_AF-A0A5M6AFK0-F1
#
_entry.id   AF-A0A5M6AFK0-F1
#
_cell.length_a   1.000
_cell.length_b   1.000
_cell.length_c   1.000
_cell.angle_alpha   90.00
_cell.angle_beta   90.00
_cell.angle_gamma   90.00
#
_symmetry.space_group_name_H-M   'P 1'
#
loop_
_entity.id
_entity.type
_entity.pdbx_description
1 polymer ?
#
loop_
_entity_poly.entity_id
_entity_poly.type
_entity_poly.pdbx_seq_one_letter_code
_entity_poly.pdbx_strand_id
1 'polypeptide(L)'
;MEKISILKSKWFKKEVDKLQSGGMSKADIARQLDVLPQYINSLMSGARNITDQFLDKFIETYNINQFDLFVNSESRGEVLSDNKEHPNPHASAIEDKLLDLISQKDTIIREQAEEIGILKHTIVQLKQESAGRVSGAESSTLADVG
;
A
#
# COMPACT_ATOMS: atom_id res chain seq x y z
N MET A 1 -10.04 -23.79 -5.91
CA MET A 1 -9.72 -22.39 -6.27
C MET A 1 -11.03 -21.73 -6.71
N GLU A 2 -11.55 -20.77 -5.97
CA GLU A 2 -12.82 -20.10 -6.29
C GLU A 2 -12.65 -19.24 -7.56
N LYS A 3 -13.65 -19.22 -8.46
CA LYS A 3 -13.57 -18.43 -9.69
C LYS A 3 -13.60 -16.94 -9.36
N ILE A 4 -12.70 -16.16 -9.94
CA ILE A 4 -12.59 -14.70 -9.69
C ILE A 4 -13.91 -13.94 -9.89
N SER A 5 -14.78 -14.41 -10.80
CA SER A 5 -16.12 -13.85 -11.01
C SER A 5 -17.04 -13.98 -9.79
N ILE A 6 -16.92 -15.07 -9.04
CA ILE A 6 -17.70 -15.32 -7.83
C ILE A 6 -17.21 -14.38 -6.72
N LEU A 7 -15.89 -14.24 -6.59
CA LEU A 7 -15.27 -13.35 -5.61
C LEU A 7 -15.69 -11.89 -5.84
N LYS A 8 -15.62 -11.41 -7.09
CA LYS A 8 -16.10 -10.07 -7.50
C LYS A 8 -17.57 -9.85 -7.15
N SER A 9 -18.43 -10.82 -7.46
CA SER A 9 -19.87 -10.71 -7.17
C SER A 9 -20.16 -10.65 -5.67
N LYS A 10 -19.52 -11.50 -4.86
CA LYS A 10 -19.65 -11.50 -3.40
C LYS A 10 -19.17 -10.18 -2.78
N TRP A 11 -18.00 -9.71 -3.19
CA TRP A 11 -17.44 -8.46 -2.72
C TRP A 11 -18.32 -7.26 -3.10
N PHE A 12 -18.74 -7.17 -4.35
CA PHE A 12 -19.62 -6.09 -4.82
C PHE A 12 -20.91 -6.04 -4.01
N LYS A 13 -21.54 -7.19 -3.76
CA LYS A 13 -22.74 -7.27 -2.95
C LYS A 13 -22.52 -6.73 -1.53
N LYS A 14 -21.43 -7.12 -0.88
CA LYS A 14 -21.04 -6.62 0.45
C LYS A 14 -20.87 -5.10 0.47
N GLU A 15 -20.19 -4.54 -0.54
CA GLU A 15 -19.99 -3.08 -0.61
C GLU A 15 -21.30 -2.33 -0.87
N VAL A 16 -22.18 -2.85 -1.73
CA VAL A 16 -23.52 -2.29 -1.92
C VAL A 16 -24.32 -2.32 -0.62
N ASP A 17 -24.28 -3.42 0.14
CA ASP A 17 -24.98 -3.54 1.42
C ASP A 17 -24.45 -2.54 2.47
N LYS A 18 -23.14 -2.27 2.48
CA LYS A 18 -22.54 -1.21 3.32
C LYS A 18 -23.06 0.18 2.94
N LEU A 19 -23.09 0.51 1.65
CA LEU A 19 -23.63 1.79 1.16
C LEU A 19 -25.10 1.95 1.52
N GLN A 20 -25.89 0.87 1.41
CA GLN A 20 -27.29 0.87 1.80
C GLN A 20 -27.48 1.07 3.31
N SER A 21 -26.63 0.47 4.13
CA SER A 21 -26.62 0.69 5.59
C SER A 21 -26.26 2.13 5.95
N GLY A 22 -25.47 2.81 5.12
CA GLY A 22 -25.18 4.25 5.20
C GLY A 22 -26.31 5.16 4.71
N GLY A 23 -27.47 4.62 4.34
CA GLY A 23 -28.66 5.38 3.93
C GLY A 23 -28.81 5.60 2.42
N MET A 24 -27.93 5.02 1.60
CA MET A 24 -28.02 5.16 0.14
C MET A 24 -28.96 4.12 -0.48
N SER A 25 -29.92 4.53 -1.31
CA SER A 25 -30.76 3.57 -2.03
C SER A 25 -30.03 2.97 -3.24
N LYS A 26 -30.44 1.78 -3.69
CA LYS A 26 -29.92 1.21 -4.95
C LYS A 26 -30.16 2.11 -6.17
N ALA A 27 -31.22 2.91 -6.14
CA ALA A 27 -31.52 3.86 -7.20
C ALA A 27 -30.52 5.03 -7.18
N ASP A 28 -30.15 5.52 -5.99
CA ASP A 28 -29.10 6.53 -5.84
C ASP A 28 -27.74 5.98 -6.30
N ILE A 29 -27.44 4.73 -5.94
CA ILE A 29 -26.21 4.06 -6.37
C ILE A 29 -26.13 3.99 -7.90
N ALA A 30 -27.22 3.53 -8.51
CA ALA A 30 -27.32 3.43 -9.96
C ALA A 30 -27.18 4.80 -10.64
N ARG A 31 -27.80 5.84 -10.08
CA ARG A 31 -27.71 7.22 -10.59
C ARG A 31 -26.29 7.76 -10.51
N GLN A 32 -25.57 7.55 -9.41
CA GLN A 32 -24.19 8.02 -9.26
C GLN A 32 -23.22 7.29 -10.20
N LEU A 33 -23.49 6.02 -10.48
CA LEU A 33 -22.72 5.22 -11.44
C LEU A 33 -23.16 5.41 -12.89
N ASP A 34 -24.14 6.27 -13.16
CA ASP A 34 -24.73 6.48 -14.48
C ASP A 34 -25.14 5.16 -15.16
N VAL A 35 -25.88 4.33 -14.41
CA VAL A 35 -26.46 3.07 -14.88
C VAL A 35 -27.93 2.96 -14.48
N LEU A 36 -28.66 2.06 -15.14
CA LEU A 36 -30.04 1.77 -14.78
C LEU A 36 -30.11 1.00 -13.45
N PRO A 37 -31.07 1.28 -12.56
CA PRO A 37 -31.25 0.51 -11.31
C PRO A 37 -31.41 -1.00 -11.54
N GLN A 38 -32.04 -1.38 -12.66
CA GLN A 38 -32.17 -2.77 -13.06
C GLN A 38 -30.82 -3.44 -13.33
N TYR A 39 -29.84 -2.70 -13.82
CA TYR A 39 -28.48 -3.20 -14.02
C TYR A 39 -27.83 -3.59 -12.69
N ILE A 40 -27.93 -2.72 -11.68
CA ILE A 40 -27.46 -3.02 -10.31
C ILE A 40 -28.15 -4.27 -9.75
N ASN A 41 -29.47 -4.39 -9.94
CA ASN A 41 -30.21 -5.57 -9.50
C ASN A 41 -29.74 -6.86 -10.20
N SER A 42 -29.46 -6.80 -11.50
CA SER A 42 -28.93 -7.96 -12.26
C SER A 42 -27.51 -8.37 -11.82
N LEU A 43 -26.67 -7.40 -11.42
CA LEU A 43 -25.35 -7.70 -10.86
C LEU A 43 -25.47 -8.32 -9.45
N MET A 44 -26.34 -7.76 -8.61
CA MET A 44 -26.58 -8.23 -7.24
C MET A 44 -27.22 -9.63 -7.17
N SER A 45 -28.05 -9.98 -8.15
CA SER A 45 -28.66 -11.32 -8.25
C SER A 45 -27.74 -12.35 -8.89
N GLY A 46 -26.59 -11.94 -9.43
CA GLY A 46 -25.69 -12.80 -10.20
C GLY A 46 -26.23 -13.18 -11.59
N ALA A 47 -27.34 -12.58 -12.03
CA ALA A 47 -27.88 -12.80 -13.38
C ALA A 47 -26.94 -12.26 -14.47
N ARG A 48 -26.08 -11.30 -14.12
CA ARG A 48 -25.04 -10.74 -14.99
C ARG A 48 -23.70 -10.70 -14.26
N ASN A 49 -22.63 -11.05 -14.97
CA ASN A 49 -21.27 -10.95 -14.47
C ASN A 49 -20.84 -9.48 -14.37
N ILE A 50 -20.01 -9.17 -13.37
CA ILE A 50 -19.41 -7.85 -13.18
C ILE A 50 -18.22 -7.72 -14.12
N THR A 51 -18.19 -6.64 -14.89
CA THR A 51 -17.05 -6.28 -15.75
C THR A 51 -16.03 -5.47 -14.98
N ASP A 52 -14.77 -5.53 -15.41
CA ASP A 52 -13.69 -4.79 -14.75
C ASP A 52 -13.89 -3.28 -14.88
N GLN A 53 -14.31 -2.81 -16.06
CA GLN A 53 -14.64 -1.41 -16.28
C GLN A 53 -15.74 -0.89 -15.33
N PHE A 54 -16.76 -1.71 -15.05
CA PHE A 54 -17.80 -1.31 -14.08
C PHE A 54 -17.23 -1.31 -12.66
N LEU A 55 -16.42 -2.31 -12.32
CA LEU A 55 -15.80 -2.43 -11.01
C LEU A 55 -14.88 -1.23 -10.72
N ASP A 56 -14.07 -0.82 -11.69
CA ASP A 56 -13.19 0.34 -11.59
C ASP A 56 -13.99 1.63 -11.34
N LYS A 57 -15.06 1.85 -12.12
CA LYS A 57 -15.97 2.98 -11.93
C LYS A 57 -16.62 2.95 -10.55
N PHE A 58 -17.03 1.78 -10.08
CA PHE A 58 -17.65 1.60 -8.77
C PHE A 58 -16.67 1.96 -7.64
N ILE A 59 -15.45 1.45 -7.73
CA ILE A 59 -14.37 1.72 -6.78
C ILE A 59 -14.04 3.22 -6.72
N GLU A 60 -13.90 3.85 -7.89
CA GLU A 60 -13.58 5.27 -8.02
C GLU A 60 -14.71 6.17 -7.47
N THR A 61 -15.97 5.88 -7.85
CA THR A 61 -17.14 6.69 -7.46
C THR A 61 -17.32 6.76 -5.94
N TYR A 62 -17.07 5.64 -5.25
CA TYR A 62 -17.29 5.54 -3.81
C TYR A 62 -16.00 5.57 -2.98
N ASN A 63 -14.85 5.78 -3.62
CA ASN A 63 -13.53 5.73 -2.99
C ASN A 63 -13.33 4.46 -2.13
N ILE A 64 -13.73 3.31 -2.68
CA ILE A 64 -13.69 2.02 -1.98
C ILE A 64 -12.28 1.42 -2.07
N ASN A 65 -11.81 0.79 -1.00
CA ASN A 65 -10.53 0.10 -1.02
C ASN A 65 -10.62 -1.24 -1.79
N GLN A 66 -9.80 -1.40 -2.84
CA GLN A 66 -9.77 -2.60 -3.69
C GLN A 66 -9.22 -3.86 -2.97
N PHE A 67 -8.44 -3.70 -1.90
CA PHE A 67 -7.82 -4.82 -1.16
C PHE A 67 -8.83 -5.66 -0.36
N ASP A 68 -10.05 -5.15 -0.12
CA ASP A 68 -11.13 -5.90 0.54
C ASP A 68 -11.63 -7.10 -0.29
N LEU A 69 -11.30 -7.17 -1.59
CA LEU A 69 -11.69 -8.27 -2.49
C LEU A 69 -11.09 -9.62 -2.06
N PHE A 70 -9.92 -9.61 -1.41
CA PHE A 70 -9.17 -10.82 -1.04
C PHE A 70 -9.40 -11.27 0.40
N VAL A 71 -10.07 -10.46 1.23
CA VAL A 71 -10.15 -10.69 2.69
C VAL A 71 -11.13 -11.82 3.07
N ASN A 72 -11.97 -12.30 2.15
CA ASN A 72 -13.09 -13.17 2.49
C ASN A 72 -13.02 -14.63 1.97
N SER A 73 -11.90 -15.07 1.38
CA SER A 73 -11.82 -16.48 0.93
C SER A 73 -11.62 -17.49 2.06
N GLU A 74 -11.30 -17.08 3.29
CA GLU A 74 -11.04 -18.02 4.40
C GLU A 74 -11.66 -17.67 5.76
N SER A 75 -12.57 -16.71 5.88
CA SER A 75 -13.11 -16.40 7.21
C SER A 75 -14.58 -16.01 7.23
N ARG A 76 -15.32 -16.80 8.02
CA ARG A 76 -16.66 -16.58 8.60
C ARG A 76 -17.84 -17.18 7.83
N GLY A 77 -18.05 -18.46 8.10
CA GLY A 77 -19.40 -18.94 8.35
C GLY A 77 -20.03 -18.16 9.51
N GLU A 78 -21.31 -17.85 9.30
CA GLU A 78 -22.35 -17.41 10.24
C GLU A 78 -21.96 -17.31 11.71
N VAL A 79 -22.09 -16.11 12.32
CA VAL A 79 -22.77 -15.99 13.61
C VAL A 79 -23.43 -14.61 13.71
N LEU A 80 -24.71 -14.65 14.06
CA LEU A 80 -25.57 -13.54 14.47
C LEU A 80 -25.00 -12.81 15.70
N SER A 81 -25.49 -11.59 15.95
CA SER A 81 -25.28 -10.76 17.14
C SER A 81 -24.84 -11.49 18.41
N ASP A 82 -23.71 -11.09 18.97
CA ASP A 82 -23.70 -10.46 20.29
C ASP A 82 -22.35 -9.82 20.62
N ASN A 83 -22.43 -8.67 21.27
CA ASN A 83 -21.32 -7.89 21.78
C ASN A 83 -20.41 -8.73 22.69
N LYS A 84 -19.13 -8.92 22.32
CA LYS A 84 -17.93 -8.77 23.19
C LYS A 84 -16.69 -8.65 22.32
N GLU A 85 -15.88 -7.63 22.58
CA GLU A 85 -14.49 -7.53 22.14
C GLU A 85 -13.74 -8.79 22.56
N HIS A 86 -13.52 -9.71 21.62
CA HIS A 86 -12.51 -10.73 21.75
C HIS A 86 -11.34 -10.30 20.86
N PRO A 87 -10.21 -9.84 21.43
CA PRO A 87 -9.03 -9.50 20.64
C PRO A 87 -8.60 -10.79 19.96
N ASN A 88 -8.66 -10.82 18.64
CA ASN A 88 -8.19 -11.95 17.85
C ASN A 88 -6.68 -12.10 18.11
N PRO A 89 -6.22 -13.14 18.84
CA PRO A 89 -4.81 -13.27 19.20
C PRO A 89 -3.89 -13.40 17.98
N HIS A 90 -4.44 -13.88 16.86
CA HIS A 90 -3.71 -14.02 15.61
C HIS A 90 -3.50 -12.69 14.87
N ALA A 91 -4.39 -11.71 15.03
CA ALA A 91 -4.20 -10.38 14.45
C ALA A 91 -3.10 -9.62 15.21
N SER A 92 -3.16 -9.67 16.55
CA SER A 92 -2.12 -9.09 17.43
C SER A 92 -0.73 -9.67 17.12
N ALA A 93 -0.61 -10.98 16.95
CA ALA A 93 0.69 -11.60 16.66
C ALA A 93 1.28 -11.22 15.29
N ILE A 94 0.44 -10.90 14.30
CA ILE A 94 0.91 -10.39 12.99
C ILE A 94 1.30 -8.93 13.11
N GLU A 95 0.51 -8.13 13.82
CA GLU A 95 0.80 -6.72 14.10
C GLU A 95 2.11 -6.57 14.89
N ASP A 96 2.33 -7.37 15.93
CA ASP A 96 3.55 -7.37 16.73
C ASP A 96 4.79 -7.72 15.89
N LYS A 97 4.69 -8.73 15.01
CA LYS A 97 5.78 -9.07 14.07
C LYS A 97 6.04 -7.97 13.06
N LEU A 98 5.00 -7.29 12.59
CA LEU A 98 5.15 -6.18 11.67
C LEU A 98 5.84 -4.99 12.36
N LEU A 99 5.46 -4.67 13.60
CA LEU A 99 6.08 -3.63 14.41
C LEU A 99 7.55 -3.94 14.69
N ASP A 100 7.88 -5.18 15.02
CA ASP A 100 9.26 -5.62 15.22
C ASP A 100 10.11 -5.46 13.94
N LEU A 101 9.57 -5.90 12.79
CA LEU A 101 10.23 -5.72 11.49
C LEU A 101 10.42 -4.26 11.10
N ILE A 102 9.45 -3.38 11.40
CA ILE A 102 9.58 -1.95 11.15
C ILE A 102 10.68 -1.35 12.03
N SER A 103 10.67 -1.66 13.34
CA SER A 103 11.69 -1.19 14.28
C SER A 103 13.10 -1.65 13.90
N GLN A 104 13.23 -2.91 13.45
CA GLN A 104 14.49 -3.46 12.94
C GLN A 104 14.96 -2.71 11.69
N LYS A 105 14.06 -2.45 10.74
CA LYS A 105 14.39 -1.71 9.51
C LYS A 105 14.79 -0.26 9.80
N ASP A 106 14.10 0.41 10.72
CA ASP A 106 14.44 1.78 11.13
C ASP A 106 15.84 1.87 11.76
N THR A 107 16.24 0.85 12.51
CA THR A 107 17.59 0.74 13.08
C THR A 107 18.63 0.61 11.98
N ILE A 108 18.43 -0.32 11.05
CA ILE A 108 19.34 -0.55 9.92
C ILE A 108 19.47 0.70 9.05
N ILE A 109 18.36 1.39 8.75
CA ILE A 109 18.37 2.62 7.94
C ILE A 109 19.20 3.71 8.62
N ARG A 110 19.12 3.83 9.94
CA ARG A 110 19.90 4.82 10.72
C ARG A 110 21.39 4.52 10.67
N GLU A 111 21.78 3.27 10.87
CA GLU A 111 23.18 2.82 10.78
C GLU A 111 23.75 3.08 9.37
N GLN A 112 23.01 2.70 8.33
CA GLN A 112 23.41 2.96 6.95
C GLN A 112 23.54 4.46 6.64
N ALA A 113 22.65 5.30 7.18
CA ALA A 113 22.73 6.74 7.00
C ALA A 113 24.00 7.34 7.63
N GLU A 114 24.41 6.83 8.79
CA GLU A 114 25.66 7.22 9.45
C GLU A 114 26.90 6.79 8.64
N GLU A 115 26.94 5.53 8.20
CA GLU A 115 28.02 5.02 7.35
C GLU A 115 28.14 5.83 6.05
N ILE A 116 27.02 6.13 5.40
CA ILE A 116 26.99 6.99 4.19
C ILE A 116 27.54 8.39 4.52
N GLY A 117 27.22 8.95 5.69
CA GLY A 117 27.75 10.23 6.14
C GLY A 117 29.28 10.21 6.28
N ILE A 118 29.82 9.19 6.94
CA ILE A 118 31.27 8.98 7.13
C ILE A 118 31.97 8.79 5.79
N LEU A 119 31.41 7.98 4.90
CA LEU A 119 31.96 7.75 3.55
C LEU A 119 31.99 9.04 2.73
N LYS A 120 30.92 9.83 2.76
CA LYS A 120 30.88 11.14 2.08
C LYS A 120 31.95 12.08 2.62
N HIS A 121 32.13 12.15 3.93
CA HIS A 121 33.18 12.98 4.55
C HIS A 121 34.58 12.54 4.12
N THR A 122 34.85 11.24 4.17
CA THR A 122 36.14 10.65 3.74
C THR A 122 36.45 10.95 2.27
N ILE A 123 35.46 10.82 1.38
CA ILE A 123 35.63 11.15 -0.04
C ILE A 123 35.99 12.62 -0.23
N VAL A 124 35.33 13.54 0.49
CA VAL A 124 35.63 14.98 0.43
C VAL A 124 37.05 15.24 0.91
N GLN A 125 37.47 14.64 2.02
CA GLN A 125 38.82 14.79 2.57
C GLN A 125 39.89 14.28 1.59
N LEU A 126 39.74 13.07 1.05
CA LEU A 126 40.68 12.51 0.07
C LEU A 126 40.76 13.37 -1.20
N LYS A 127 39.63 13.94 -1.65
CA LYS A 127 39.59 14.86 -2.79
C LYS A 127 40.33 16.18 -2.51
N GLN A 128 40.24 16.69 -1.29
CA GLN A 128 40.98 17.89 -0.88
C GLN A 128 42.47 17.61 -0.70
N GLU A 129 42.85 16.49 -0.08
CA GLU A 129 44.25 16.10 0.11
C GLU A 129 44.96 15.82 -1.23
N SER A 130 44.28 15.20 -2.19
CA SER A 130 44.82 15.02 -3.54
C SER A 130 44.98 16.36 -4.29
N ALA A 131 44.02 17.28 -4.17
CA ALA A 131 44.14 18.62 -4.77
C ALA A 131 45.24 19.47 -4.11
N GLY A 132 45.42 19.37 -2.79
CA GLY A 132 46.44 20.12 -2.04
C GLY A 132 47.87 19.61 -2.29
N ARG A 133 48.06 18.30 -2.49
CA ARG A 133 49.38 17.71 -2.80
C ARG A 133 49.90 18.07 -4.19
N VAL A 134 49.02 18.32 -5.17
CA VAL A 134 49.42 18.77 -6.51
C VAL A 134 49.91 20.22 -6.50
N SER A 135 49.34 21.08 -5.65
CA SER A 135 49.76 22.50 -5.55
C SER A 135 51.07 22.71 -4.76
N GLY A 136 51.52 21.72 -3.99
CA GLY A 136 52.75 21.80 -3.19
C GLY A 136 54.03 21.31 -3.90
N ALA A 137 53.91 20.69 -5.07
CA ALA A 137 55.05 20.10 -5.80
C ALA A 137 55.66 21.03 -6.87
N GLU A 138 55.04 22.19 -7.15
CA GLU A 138 55.44 23.05 -8.29
C GLU A 138 56.43 24.18 -7.93
N SER A 139 56.92 24.29 -6.69
CA SER A 139 57.75 25.44 -6.26
C SER A 139 59.13 25.09 -5.71
N SER A 140 59.74 23.96 -6.10
CA SER A 140 61.12 23.70 -5.66
C SER A 140 61.94 22.89 -6.67
N THR A 141 62.18 23.43 -7.87
CA THR A 141 63.31 22.97 -8.69
C THR A 141 63.91 24.12 -9.50
N LEU A 142 65.07 24.57 -9.01
CA LEU A 142 66.24 25.08 -9.74
C LEU A 142 66.13 26.42 -10.50
N ALA A 143 66.66 27.47 -9.86
CA ALA A 143 67.43 28.49 -10.55
C ALA A 143 68.78 28.63 -9.83
N ASP A 144 69.73 27.78 -10.21
CA ASP A 144 71.16 28.03 -10.00
C ASP A 144 71.96 27.42 -11.15
N VAL A 145 73.09 28.08 -11.44
CA VAL A 145 74.20 27.77 -12.35
C VAL A 145 74.03 28.02 -13.86
N GLY A 146 74.73 29.06 -14.36
CA GLY A 146 75.03 29.31 -15.77
C GLY A 146 75.45 30.74 -16.07
#